data_AF-A0A382XIJ0-F1
#
_entry.id   AF-A0A382XIJ0-F1
#
_cell.length_a   1.000
_cell.length_b   1.000
_cell.length_c   1.000
_cell.angle_alpha   90.00
_cell.angle_beta   90.00
_cell.angle_gamma   90.00
#
_symmetry.space_group_name_H-M   'P 1'
#
loop_
_entity.id
_entity.type
_entity.pdbx_description
1 polymer ?
#
loop_
_entity_poly.entity_id
_entity_poly.type
_entity_poly.pdbx_seq_one_letter_code
_entity_poly.pdbx_strand_id
1 'polypeptide(L)'
;DTMGRSHKDRAYSVQLSGVFERLGDVETHLVLSVVSNEKQFFESYKQFSSLGINRVLFTKLDEGLNFGAMLNFSLRSRLPLSYFTTGQRVPEDIEVADKEKVIRLIFN
;
A
#
# COMPACT_ATOMS: atom_id res chain seq x y z
N ASP A 1 1.00 14.26 0.53
CA ASP A 1 1.66 13.62 -0.62
C ASP A 1 3.16 13.55 -0.36
N THR A 2 3.83 12.46 -0.76
CA THR A 2 5.27 12.27 -0.61
C THR A 2 5.84 11.76 -1.93
N MET A 3 7.05 12.18 -2.29
CA MET A 3 7.68 11.73 -3.54
C MET A 3 7.89 10.20 -3.55
N GLY A 4 7.56 9.56 -4.67
CA GLY A 4 7.85 8.14 -4.88
C GLY A 4 9.36 7.89 -5.00
N ARG A 5 9.88 6.94 -4.21
CA ARG A 5 11.29 6.53 -4.26
C ARG A 5 11.41 5.01 -4.22
N SER A 6 12.55 4.53 -4.72
CA SER A 6 12.86 3.10 -4.74
C SER A 6 12.94 2.52 -3.32
N HIS A 7 12.56 1.25 -3.19
CA HIS A 7 12.63 0.55 -1.91
C HIS A 7 14.06 0.41 -1.35
N LYS A 8 15.06 0.68 -2.19
CA LYS A 8 16.49 0.59 -1.87
C LYS A 8 17.06 1.89 -1.29
N ASP A 9 16.33 2.99 -1.37
CA ASP A 9 16.78 4.30 -0.92
C ASP A 9 16.52 4.48 0.59
N ARG A 10 17.44 3.97 1.40
CA ARG A 10 17.34 4.07 2.87
C ARG A 10 17.55 5.49 3.39
N ALA A 11 18.29 6.32 2.66
CA ALA A 11 18.49 7.72 3.06
C ALA A 11 17.15 8.47 3.03
N TYR A 12 16.31 8.16 2.04
CA TYR A 12 14.99 8.77 1.93
C TYR A 12 14.04 8.40 3.07
N SER A 13 14.01 7.14 3.51
CA SER A 13 13.12 6.75 4.62
C SER A 13 13.53 7.42 5.94
N VAL A 14 14.83 7.59 6.19
CA VAL A 14 15.35 8.35 7.35
C VAL A 14 14.94 9.82 7.27
N GLN A 15 15.06 10.45 6.10
CA GLN A 15 14.63 11.83 5.90
C GLN A 15 13.12 12.00 6.17
N LEU A 16 12.30 11.08 5.66
CA LEU A 16 10.85 11.05 5.89
C LEU A 16 10.49 10.89 7.37
N SER A 17 11.22 10.05 8.12
CA SER A 17 10.98 9.86 9.56
C SER A 17 11.06 11.18 10.31
N GLY A 18 12.12 11.97 10.06
CA GLY A 18 12.27 13.28 10.69
C GLY A 18 11.18 14.27 10.29
N VAL A 19 10.59 14.14 9.10
CA VAL A 19 9.42 14.96 8.70
C VAL A 19 8.17 14.52 9.46
N PHE A 20 7.90 13.23 9.54
CA PHE A 20 6.70 12.66 10.14
C PHE A 20 6.66 12.91 11.65
N GLU A 21 7.81 12.79 12.33
CA GLU A 21 7.97 13.12 13.75
C GLU A 21 7.57 14.57 14.09
N ARG A 22 7.66 15.50 13.13
CA ARG A 22 7.27 16.91 13.32
C ARG A 22 5.81 17.21 12.98
N LEU A 23 5.11 16.30 12.31
CA LEU A 23 3.74 16.51 11.84
C LEU A 23 2.67 16.15 12.89
N GLY A 24 3.05 15.52 14.00
CA GLY A 24 2.12 15.08 15.04
C GLY A 24 1.39 13.78 14.64
N ASP A 25 0.14 13.62 15.06
CA ASP A 25 -0.68 12.44 14.71
C ASP A 25 -1.17 12.52 13.26
N VAL A 26 -0.50 11.80 12.37
CA VAL A 26 -0.87 11.64 10.96
C VAL A 26 -1.20 10.17 10.66
N GLU A 27 -2.30 9.92 9.95
CA GLU A 27 -2.59 8.57 9.43
C GLU A 27 -1.72 8.32 8.18
N THR A 28 -0.82 7.35 8.28
CA THR A 28 0.13 6.97 7.24
C THR A 28 -0.37 5.75 6.48
N HIS A 29 -0.47 5.88 5.16
CA HIS A 29 -0.86 4.80 4.25
C HIS A 29 0.33 4.34 3.43
N LEU A 30 0.64 3.04 3.46
CA LEU A 30 1.55 2.43 2.50
C LEU A 30 0.79 2.16 1.21
N VAL A 31 1.23 2.78 0.11
CA VAL A 31 0.62 2.61 -1.22
C VAL A 31 1.39 1.53 -1.98
N LEU A 32 0.69 0.45 -2.35
CA LEU A 32 1.26 -0.70 -3.06
C LEU A 32 0.49 -0.95 -4.36
N SER A 33 1.19 -1.21 -5.45
CA SER A 33 0.57 -1.51 -6.74
C SER A 33 0.34 -3.02 -6.88
N VAL A 34 -0.88 -3.47 -7.20
CA VAL A 34 -1.15 -4.93 -7.29
C VAL A 34 -0.36 -5.64 -8.39
N VAL A 35 0.14 -4.92 -9.40
CA VAL A 35 1.02 -5.49 -10.45
C VAL A 35 2.43 -5.79 -9.96
N SER A 36 2.80 -5.36 -8.75
CA SER A 36 4.07 -5.73 -8.11
C SER A 36 3.99 -7.12 -7.49
N ASN A 37 5.15 -7.77 -7.33
CA ASN A 37 5.21 -9.08 -6.70
C ASN A 37 5.25 -8.99 -5.16
N GLU A 38 4.96 -10.12 -4.49
CA GLU A 38 4.92 -10.21 -3.02
C GLU A 38 6.23 -9.74 -2.37
N LYS A 39 7.39 -10.07 -2.95
CA LYS A 39 8.68 -9.64 -2.43
C LYS A 39 8.80 -8.11 -2.42
N GLN A 40 8.34 -7.44 -3.47
CA GLN A 40 8.34 -5.97 -3.53
C GLN A 40 7.45 -5.36 -2.46
N PHE A 41 6.30 -5.96 -2.14
CA PHE A 41 5.45 -5.49 -1.04
C PHE A 41 6.18 -5.52 0.31
N PHE A 42 6.83 -6.63 0.64
CA PHE A 42 7.53 -6.76 1.90
C PHE A 42 8.81 -5.91 1.98
N GLU A 43 9.53 -5.71 0.89
CA GLU A 43 10.68 -4.80 0.87
C GLU A 43 10.25 -3.34 1.10
N SER A 44 9.18 -2.89 0.44
CA SER A 44 8.60 -1.56 0.67
C SER A 44 8.09 -1.42 2.11
N TYR A 45 7.35 -2.40 2.62
CA TYR A 45 6.86 -2.41 4.00
C TYR A 45 8.02 -2.33 4.99
N LYS A 46 9.07 -3.14 4.82
CA LYS A 46 10.25 -3.13 5.69
C LYS A 46 10.94 -1.77 5.69
N GLN A 47 11.16 -1.18 4.52
CA GLN A 47 11.85 0.10 4.39
C GLN A 47 11.09 1.24 5.08
N PHE A 48 9.75 1.25 4.97
CA PHE A 48 8.92 2.33 5.51
C PHE A 48 8.30 2.01 6.88
N SER A 49 8.54 0.82 7.44
CA SER A 49 7.97 0.40 8.72
C SER A 49 8.27 1.34 9.88
N SER A 50 9.44 2.01 9.87
CA SER A 50 9.81 2.99 10.91
C SER A 50 8.97 4.26 10.88
N LEU A 51 8.21 4.51 9.82
CA LEU A 51 7.34 5.68 9.68
C LEU A 51 5.98 5.51 10.36
N GLY A 52 5.71 4.36 11.00
CA GLY A 52 4.44 4.11 11.68
C GLY A 52 3.28 3.92 10.69
N ILE A 53 3.40 2.98 9.75
CA ILE A 53 2.35 2.69 8.77
C ILE A 53 1.07 2.24 9.48
N ASN A 54 -0.03 2.96 9.28
CA ASN A 54 -1.33 2.64 9.88
C ASN A 54 -2.20 1.77 8.98
N ARG A 55 -2.14 1.99 7.66
CA ARG A 55 -3.02 1.33 6.69
C ARG A 55 -2.31 1.05 5.37
N VAL A 56 -2.90 0.20 4.54
CA VAL A 56 -2.42 -0.11 3.19
C VAL A 56 -3.48 0.21 2.15
N LEU A 57 -3.06 0.88 1.09
CA LEU A 57 -3.87 1.18 -0.08
C LEU A 57 -3.28 0.38 -1.25
N PHE A 58 -4.12 -0.42 -1.92
CA PHE A 58 -3.69 -1.14 -3.13
C PHE A 58 -4.18 -0.40 -4.38
N THR A 59 -3.27 -0.13 -5.32
CA THR A 59 -3.59 0.57 -6.57
C THR A 59 -3.59 -0.38 -7.76
N LYS A 60 -4.19 0.08 -8.86
CA LYS A 60 -4.16 -0.56 -10.19
C LYS A 60 -4.84 -1.94 -10.21
N LEU A 61 -5.94 -2.09 -9.47
CA LEU A 61 -6.70 -3.36 -9.43
C LEU A 61 -7.20 -3.78 -10.82
N ASP A 62 -7.47 -2.82 -11.70
CA ASP A 62 -7.84 -3.02 -13.10
C ASP A 62 -6.71 -3.58 -13.98
N GLU A 63 -5.45 -3.43 -13.56
CA GLU A 63 -4.27 -3.96 -14.26
C GLU A 63 -3.79 -5.32 -13.68
N GLY A 64 -4.38 -5.76 -12.56
CA GLY A 64 -3.96 -6.96 -11.84
C GLY A 64 -4.39 -8.26 -12.53
N LEU A 65 -3.43 -9.16 -12.79
CA LEU A 65 -3.70 -10.51 -13.33
C LEU A 65 -3.94 -11.56 -12.24
N ASN A 66 -3.42 -11.34 -11.03
CA ASN A 66 -3.62 -12.19 -9.87
C ASN A 66 -3.51 -11.36 -8.59
N PHE A 67 -4.20 -11.79 -7.54
CA PHE A 67 -4.28 -11.05 -6.27
C PHE A 67 -3.73 -11.85 -5.08
N GLY A 68 -3.10 -13.01 -5.33
CA GLY A 68 -2.53 -13.86 -4.27
C GLY A 68 -1.44 -13.14 -3.46
N ALA A 69 -0.58 -12.36 -4.12
CA ALA A 69 0.44 -11.55 -3.44
C ALA A 69 -0.18 -10.49 -2.50
N MET A 70 -1.27 -9.85 -2.94
CA MET A 70 -2.02 -8.88 -2.13
C MET A 70 -2.61 -9.55 -0.88
N LEU A 71 -3.21 -10.73 -1.05
CA LEU A 71 -3.77 -11.52 0.06
C LEU A 71 -2.67 -11.97 1.03
N ASN A 72 -1.58 -12.56 0.54
CA ASN A 72 -0.46 -13.01 1.36
C ASN A 72 0.13 -11.86 2.18
N PHE A 73 0.35 -10.71 1.54
CA PHE A 73 0.83 -9.52 2.22
C PHE A 73 -0.14 -9.03 3.29
N SER A 74 -1.44 -8.97 2.98
CA SER A 74 -2.47 -8.52 3.93
C SER A 74 -2.56 -9.42 5.16
N LEU A 75 -2.54 -10.75 4.97
CA LEU A 75 -2.58 -11.72 6.06
C LEU A 75 -1.35 -11.66 6.97
N ARG A 76 -0.16 -11.43 6.39
CA ARG A 76 1.12 -11.41 7.12
C ARG A 76 1.41 -10.07 7.79
N SER A 77 1.13 -8.95 7.11
CA SER A 77 1.33 -7.61 7.68
C SER A 77 0.29 -7.26 8.74
N ARG A 78 -0.92 -7.83 8.64
CA ARG A 78 -2.07 -7.54 9.50
C ARG A 78 -2.47 -6.06 9.54
N LEU A 79 -2.01 -5.28 8.56
CA LEU A 79 -2.39 -3.88 8.42
C LEU A 79 -3.81 -3.78 7.84
N PRO A 80 -4.67 -2.88 8.36
CA PRO A 80 -5.95 -2.58 7.76
C PRO A 80 -5.80 -2.09 6.32
N LEU A 81 -6.65 -2.58 5.41
CA LEU A 81 -6.76 -2.04 4.07
C LEU A 81 -7.62 -0.77 4.12
N SER A 82 -7.16 0.32 3.51
CA SER A 82 -7.89 1.59 3.47
C SER A 82 -8.72 1.75 2.20
N TYR A 83 -8.08 1.64 1.04
CA TYR A 83 -8.71 1.91 -0.25
C TYR A 83 -8.14 1.01 -1.33
N PHE A 84 -8.90 0.88 -2.41
CA PHE A 84 -8.46 0.33 -3.68
C PHE A 84 -8.59 1.38 -4.78
N THR A 85 -7.68 1.36 -5.76
CA THR A 85 -7.89 2.11 -7.02
C THR A 85 -8.08 1.16 -8.17
N THR A 86 -8.99 1.51 -9.08
CA THR A 86 -9.46 0.65 -10.18
C THR A 86 -9.39 1.33 -11.54
N GLY A 87 -8.53 2.34 -11.68
CA GLY A 87 -8.39 3.13 -12.90
C GLY A 87 -7.67 4.46 -12.65
N GLN A 88 -7.86 5.40 -13.57
CA GLN A 88 -7.13 6.68 -13.61
C GLN A 88 -8.02 7.92 -13.42
N ARG A 89 -9.35 7.76 -13.35
CA ARG A 89 -10.30 8.88 -13.22
C ARG A 89 -10.39 9.35 -11.78
N VAL A 90 -10.43 10.68 -11.61
CA VAL A 90 -10.49 11.34 -10.30
C VAL A 90 -11.79 12.15 -10.23
N PRO A 91 -12.65 11.91 -9.22
CA PRO A 91 -12.48 11.02 -8.06
C PRO A 91 -13.06 9.60 -8.23
N GLU A 92 -13.45 9.19 -9.44
CA GLU A 92 -14.32 8.02 -9.64
C GLU A 92 -13.64 6.66 -9.41
N ASP A 93 -12.35 6.53 -9.70
CA ASP A 93 -11.66 5.22 -9.71
C ASP A 93 -10.91 4.94 -8.40
N ILE A 94 -11.51 5.32 -7.26
CA ILE A 94 -11.06 4.98 -5.90
C ILE A 94 -12.25 4.55 -5.04
N GLU A 95 -12.09 3.48 -4.26
CA GLU A 95 -13.13 2.92 -3.41
C GLU A 95 -12.56 2.51 -2.04
N VAL A 96 -13.41 2.48 -1.01
CA VAL A 96 -13.03 1.94 0.31
C VAL A 96 -12.76 0.45 0.18
N ALA A 97 -11.69 -0.03 0.83
CA ALA A 97 -11.34 -1.44 0.79
C ALA A 97 -12.42 -2.30 1.46
N ASP A 98 -12.91 -3.29 0.72
CA ASP A 98 -13.98 -4.21 1.14
C ASP A 98 -13.51 -5.67 1.11
N LYS A 99 -13.87 -6.43 2.15
CA LYS A 99 -13.50 -7.85 2.29
C LYS A 99 -14.15 -8.71 1.22
N GLU A 100 -15.41 -8.44 0.88
CA GLU A 100 -16.13 -9.21 -0.15
C GLU A 100 -15.48 -9.00 -1.52
N LYS A 101 -14.98 -7.80 -1.80
CA LYS A 101 -14.18 -7.55 -3.00
C LYS A 101 -12.88 -8.36 -3.02
N VAL A 102 -12.14 -8.42 -1.92
CA VAL A 102 -10.93 -9.25 -1.84
C VAL A 102 -11.24 -10.72 -2.11
N ILE A 103 -12.32 -11.27 -1.53
CA ILE A 103 -12.74 -12.65 -1.78
C ILE A 103 -13.05 -12.85 -3.28
N ARG A 104 -13.84 -11.95 -3.89
CA ARG A 104 -14.14 -12.03 -5.33
C ARG A 104 -12.90 -11.96 -6.20
N LEU A 105 -11.89 -11.15 -5.86
CA LEU A 105 -10.64 -11.05 -6.61
C LEU A 105 -9.77 -12.31 -6.53
N ILE A 106 -9.95 -13.14 -5.50
CA ILE A 106 -9.15 -14.35 -5.29
C ILE A 106 -9.80 -15.60 -5.88
N PHE A 107 -11.14 -15.65 -5.89
CA PHE A 107 -11.89 -16.87 -6.20
C PHE A 107 -12.72 -16.83 -7.49
N ASN A 108 -12.76 -15.69 -8.19
CA ASN A 108 -13.31 -15.60 -9.56
C ASN A 108 -12.18 -15.65 -10.58
#